data_AF-A0A8C6ZJG2-F1
#
_entry.id   AF-A0A8C6ZJG2-F1
#
_cell.length_a   1.000
_cell.length_b   1.000
_cell.length_c   1.000
_cell.angle_alpha   90.00
_cell.angle_beta   90.00
_cell.angle_gamma   90.00
#
_symmetry.space_group_name_H-M   'P 1'
#
loop_
_entity.id
_entity.type
_entity.pdbx_description
1 polymer ?
#
loop_
_entity_poly.entity_id
_entity_poly.type
_entity_poly.pdbx_seq_one_letter_code
_entity_poly.pdbx_strand_id
1 'polypeptide(L)'
;MKSPREAAEPPPVDCVQLQVPVIQQLYHWDCGLACSRMVLQYLNHLDNDEFQKAIHELRLTKSIWTIDLAYLMRHFGVKHKFCTQTLGVDKGYKNQSFYRKHFDTEENRVNQLFAQAKACKVLVEKWNMQHQHQ
;
A
#
# COMPACT_ATOMS: atom_id res chain seq x y z
N MET A 1 -15.97 -39.63 12.27
CA MET A 1 -17.00 -39.07 11.37
C MET A 1 -16.45 -37.77 10.80
N LYS A 2 -16.15 -37.72 9.49
CA LYS A 2 -15.69 -36.49 8.83
C LYS A 2 -16.92 -35.72 8.35
N SER A 3 -17.03 -34.46 8.75
CA SER A 3 -18.06 -33.55 8.24
C SER A 3 -17.88 -33.38 6.71
N PRO A 4 -18.97 -33.32 5.91
CA PRO A 4 -18.85 -33.04 4.49
C PRO A 4 -18.31 -31.62 4.31
N ARG A 5 -17.30 -31.46 3.46
CA ARG A 5 -16.89 -30.13 2.97
C ARG A 5 -18.06 -29.60 2.16
N GLU A 6 -18.69 -28.57 2.70
CA GLU A 6 -19.66 -27.74 2.00
C GLU A 6 -19.03 -27.26 0.69
N ALA A 7 -19.64 -27.64 -0.43
CA ALA A 7 -19.18 -27.23 -1.74
C ALA A 7 -19.41 -25.72 -1.86
N ALA A 8 -18.31 -24.95 -1.84
CA ALA A 8 -18.37 -23.51 -2.03
C ALA A 8 -19.06 -23.19 -3.35
N GLU A 9 -20.04 -22.28 -3.31
CA GLU A 9 -20.70 -21.76 -4.51
C GLU A 9 -19.66 -21.23 -5.51
N PRO A 10 -19.89 -21.40 -6.83
CA PRO A 10 -18.98 -20.85 -7.83
C PRO A 10 -18.90 -19.33 -7.66
N PRO A 11 -17.69 -18.74 -7.72
CA PRO A 11 -17.53 -17.31 -7.55
C PRO A 11 -18.34 -16.55 -8.60
N PRO A 12 -18.89 -15.37 -8.26
CA PRO A 12 -19.58 -14.51 -9.23
C PRO A 12 -18.73 -14.30 -10.49
N VAL A 13 -19.38 -14.23 -11.65
CA VAL A 13 -18.78 -14.21 -13.00
C VAL A 13 -17.78 -13.07 -13.26
N ASP A 14 -17.65 -12.10 -12.36
CA ASP A 14 -16.70 -10.98 -12.43
C ASP A 14 -15.54 -11.07 -11.43
N CYS A 15 -15.39 -12.20 -10.72
CA CYS A 15 -14.33 -12.37 -9.74
C CYS A 15 -13.04 -12.92 -10.37
N VAL A 16 -11.97 -12.13 -10.33
CA VAL A 16 -10.61 -12.60 -10.67
C VAL A 16 -9.93 -13.06 -9.39
N GLN A 17 -9.58 -14.35 -9.31
CA GLN A 17 -8.78 -14.91 -8.22
C GLN A 17 -7.33 -15.08 -8.68
N LEU A 18 -6.41 -14.33 -8.05
CA LEU A 18 -4.99 -14.41 -8.32
C LEU A 18 -4.30 -15.34 -7.31
N GLN A 19 -3.36 -16.17 -7.80
CA GLN A 19 -2.52 -17.02 -6.96
C GLN A 19 -1.34 -16.21 -6.41
N VAL A 20 -1.62 -15.33 -5.46
CA VAL A 20 -0.63 -14.47 -4.80
C VAL A 20 -0.01 -15.22 -3.62
N PRO A 21 1.33 -15.25 -3.47
CA PRO A 21 1.96 -15.91 -2.34
C PRO A 21 1.61 -15.20 -1.03
N VAL A 22 1.41 -15.96 0.04
CA VAL A 22 1.12 -15.41 1.37
C VAL A 22 2.43 -15.15 2.10
N ILE A 23 2.64 -13.90 2.51
CA ILE A 23 3.80 -13.49 3.31
C ILE A 23 3.29 -12.88 4.60
N GLN A 24 3.72 -13.46 5.72
CA GLN A 24 3.37 -12.99 7.06
C GLN A 24 4.14 -11.69 7.37
N GLN A 25 3.44 -10.66 7.85
CA GLN A 25 4.07 -9.48 8.43
C GLN A 25 4.88 -9.87 9.68
N LEU A 26 6.03 -9.25 9.90
CA LEU A 26 6.91 -9.62 11.02
C LEU A 26 6.69 -8.74 12.25
N TYR A 27 6.15 -7.54 12.06
CA TYR A 27 5.90 -6.58 13.12
C TYR A 27 4.46 -6.06 13.03
N HIS A 28 4.05 -5.20 13.96
CA HIS A 28 2.71 -4.60 13.93
C HIS A 28 2.58 -3.43 12.94
N TRP A 29 3.70 -2.99 12.35
CA TRP A 29 3.77 -1.77 11.53
C TRP A 29 4.06 -2.04 10.04
N ASP A 30 4.47 -3.26 9.67
CA ASP A 30 4.99 -3.61 8.34
C ASP A 30 3.97 -4.33 7.44
N CYS A 31 2.68 -4.35 7.82
CA CYS A 31 1.64 -5.03 7.04
C CYS A 31 1.58 -4.53 5.59
N GLY A 32 1.72 -3.22 5.35
CA GLY A 32 1.80 -2.65 4.02
C GLY A 32 3.00 -3.13 3.21
N LEU A 33 4.16 -3.31 3.85
CA LEU A 33 5.37 -3.84 3.20
C LEU A 33 5.21 -5.33 2.87
N ALA A 34 4.63 -6.11 3.77
CA ALA A 34 4.32 -7.51 3.52
C ALA A 34 3.36 -7.65 2.32
N CYS A 35 2.30 -6.85 2.27
CA CYS A 35 1.38 -6.80 1.14
C CYS A 35 2.06 -6.42 -0.18
N SER A 36 2.88 -5.37 -0.19
CA SER A 36 3.64 -4.99 -1.38
C SER A 36 4.58 -6.09 -1.84
N ARG A 37 5.23 -6.78 -0.90
CA ARG A 37 6.11 -7.92 -1.20
C ARG A 37 5.33 -9.08 -1.83
N MET A 38 4.12 -9.39 -1.35
CA MET A 38 3.25 -10.40 -1.96
C MET A 38 2.91 -10.05 -3.42
N VAL A 39 2.54 -8.80 -3.68
CA VAL A 39 2.23 -8.32 -5.05
C VAL A 39 3.47 -8.37 -5.95
N LEU A 40 4.62 -7.91 -5.46
CA LEU A 40 5.86 -7.91 -6.24
C LEU A 40 6.35 -9.32 -6.58
N GLN A 41 6.21 -10.29 -5.65
CA GLN A 41 6.51 -11.69 -5.95
C GLN A 41 5.56 -12.26 -6.98
N TYR A 42 4.26 -11.99 -6.85
CA TYR A 42 3.26 -12.41 -7.83
C TYR A 42 3.58 -11.90 -9.25
N LEU A 43 4.11 -10.68 -9.36
CA LEU A 43 4.49 -10.08 -10.65
C LEU A 43 5.91 -10.46 -11.12
N ASN A 44 6.62 -11.34 -10.43
CA ASN A 44 8.02 -11.71 -10.70
C ASN A 44 8.99 -10.51 -10.73
N HIS A 45 8.74 -9.49 -9.90
CA HIS A 45 9.56 -8.27 -9.79
C HIS A 45 10.46 -8.24 -8.55
N LEU A 46 10.74 -9.39 -7.92
CA LEU A 46 11.33 -9.41 -6.58
C LEU A 46 12.54 -10.34 -6.49
N ASP A 47 13.73 -9.76 -6.38
CA ASP A 47 14.88 -10.36 -5.71
C ASP A 47 14.93 -9.84 -4.25
N ASN A 48 15.17 -10.72 -3.28
CA ASN A 48 15.03 -10.38 -1.86
C ASN A 48 16.01 -9.28 -1.42
N ASP A 49 17.21 -9.26 -1.98
CA ASP A 49 18.22 -8.25 -1.67
C ASP A 49 17.81 -6.87 -2.19
N GLU A 50 17.08 -6.82 -3.31
CA GLU A 50 16.56 -5.59 -3.89
C GLU A 50 15.47 -4.96 -3.03
N PHE A 51 14.65 -5.77 -2.34
CA PHE A 51 13.57 -5.25 -1.50
C PHE A 51 14.08 -4.48 -0.28
N GLN A 52 15.09 -5.03 0.41
CA GLN A 52 15.71 -4.31 1.53
C GLN A 52 16.45 -3.07 1.04
N LYS A 53 17.14 -3.17 -0.10
CA LYS A 53 17.79 -2.01 -0.73
C LYS A 53 16.79 -0.90 -1.04
N ALA A 54 15.63 -1.22 -1.62
CA ALA A 54 14.58 -0.25 -1.92
C ALA A 54 14.03 0.42 -0.65
N ILE A 55 13.83 -0.34 0.45
CA ILE A 55 13.43 0.22 1.76
C ILE A 55 14.44 1.28 2.22
N HIS A 56 15.74 1.00 2.09
CA HIS A 56 16.81 1.93 2.47
C HIS A 56 16.89 3.15 1.55
N GLU A 57 16.86 2.96 0.23
CA GLU A 57 16.99 4.04 -0.76
C GLU A 57 15.80 5.01 -0.72
N LEU A 58 14.58 4.48 -0.53
CA LEU A 58 13.36 5.27 -0.35
C LEU A 58 13.22 5.84 1.07
N ARG A 59 14.14 5.48 1.99
CA ARG A 59 14.15 5.90 3.40
C ARG A 59 12.83 5.60 4.11
N LEU A 60 12.26 4.42 3.85
CA LEU A 60 11.03 4.00 4.49
C LEU A 60 11.25 3.82 5.99
N THR A 61 10.30 4.29 6.80
CA THR A 61 10.37 4.24 8.26
C THR A 61 9.44 3.16 8.81
N LYS A 62 9.38 3.03 10.15
CA LYS A 62 8.37 2.17 10.80
C LYS A 62 6.95 2.77 10.77
N SER A 63 6.78 3.96 10.19
CA SER A 63 5.49 4.61 9.99
C SER A 63 5.23 4.65 8.48
N ILE A 64 4.71 3.54 7.97
CA ILE A 64 4.45 3.35 6.54
C ILE A 64 3.10 3.97 6.17
N TRP A 65 3.08 4.86 5.18
CA TRP A 65 1.88 5.42 4.60
C TRP A 65 1.63 4.84 3.21
N THR A 66 0.40 4.89 2.71
CA THR A 66 0.07 4.37 1.38
C THR A 66 0.89 5.02 0.26
N ILE A 67 1.26 6.30 0.42
CA ILE A 67 2.14 6.98 -0.54
C ILE A 67 3.55 6.37 -0.56
N ASP A 68 4.08 5.93 0.59
CA ASP A 68 5.36 5.22 0.66
C ASP A 68 5.32 3.94 -0.18
N LEU A 69 4.22 3.19 -0.09
CA LEU A 69 4.00 1.98 -0.87
C LEU A 69 3.89 2.28 -2.36
N ALA A 70 3.25 3.39 -2.76
CA ALA A 70 3.19 3.79 -4.17
C ALA A 70 4.59 4.10 -4.73
N TYR A 71 5.43 4.79 -3.96
CA TYR A 71 6.84 4.99 -4.31
C TYR A 71 7.62 3.67 -4.40
N LEU A 72 7.37 2.73 -3.48
CA LEU A 72 7.96 1.39 -3.53
C LEU A 72 7.55 0.63 -4.80
N MET A 73 6.25 0.60 -5.13
CA MET A 73 5.76 -0.05 -6.35
C MET A 73 6.37 0.62 -7.60
N ARG A 74 6.51 1.95 -7.60
CA ARG A 74 7.15 2.69 -8.70
C ARG A 74 8.62 2.34 -8.86
N HIS A 75 9.35 2.17 -7.76
CA HIS A 75 10.76 1.79 -7.73
C HIS A 75 11.01 0.47 -8.46
N PHE A 76 10.15 -0.52 -8.22
CA PHE A 76 10.16 -1.82 -8.92
C PHE A 76 9.52 -1.80 -10.33
N GLY A 77 9.18 -0.61 -10.85
CA GLY A 77 8.63 -0.48 -12.21
C GLY A 77 7.17 -0.91 -12.35
N VAL A 78 6.46 -1.21 -11.26
CA VAL A 78 5.05 -1.60 -11.32
C VAL A 78 4.19 -0.40 -11.72
N LYS A 79 3.44 -0.55 -12.82
CA LYS A 79 2.47 0.43 -13.28
C LYS A 79 1.25 0.41 -12.37
N HIS A 80 0.98 1.51 -11.68
CA HIS A 80 -0.12 1.63 -10.75
C HIS A 80 -0.66 3.08 -10.71
N LYS A 81 -1.80 3.24 -10.06
CA LYS A 81 -2.42 4.53 -9.73
C LYS A 81 -2.80 4.51 -8.25
N PHE A 82 -2.34 5.50 -7.49
CA PHE A 82 -2.75 5.69 -6.10
C PHE A 82 -3.93 6.65 -6.03
N CYS A 83 -5.12 6.13 -5.76
CA CYS A 83 -6.32 6.93 -5.52
C CYS A 83 -6.48 7.23 -4.02
N THR A 84 -6.74 8.48 -3.67
CA THR A 84 -6.92 8.91 -2.27
C THR A 84 -7.99 9.97 -2.11
N GLN A 85 -8.65 10.03 -0.97
CA GLN A 85 -9.58 11.13 -0.64
C GLN A 85 -8.83 12.41 -0.26
N THR A 86 -7.63 12.28 0.32
CA THR A 86 -6.82 13.40 0.80
C THR A 86 -5.45 13.35 0.14
N LEU A 87 -5.04 14.46 -0.48
CA LEU A 87 -3.67 14.65 -0.97
C LEU A 87 -2.84 15.19 0.19
N GLY A 88 -2.01 14.35 0.79
CA GLY A 88 -1.28 14.66 2.02
C GLY A 88 -1.86 13.96 3.25
N VAL A 89 -1.49 14.48 4.42
CA VAL A 89 -2.00 14.01 5.70
C VAL A 89 -3.31 14.70 6.04
N ASP A 90 -4.30 13.90 6.44
CA ASP A 90 -5.53 14.42 7.03
C ASP A 90 -5.31 14.75 8.51
N LYS A 91 -5.36 16.05 8.83
CA LYS A 91 -5.19 16.59 10.19
C LYS A 91 -6.27 16.12 11.17
N GLY A 92 -7.42 15.66 10.70
CA GLY A 92 -8.48 15.09 11.53
C GLY A 92 -8.02 13.86 12.32
N TYR A 93 -6.98 13.18 11.87
CA TYR A 93 -6.43 11.98 12.51
C TYR A 93 -5.37 12.28 13.58
N LYS A 94 -5.00 13.55 13.81
CA LYS A 94 -3.94 13.95 14.75
C LYS A 94 -4.13 13.40 16.16
N ASN A 95 -5.37 13.27 16.61
CA ASN A 95 -5.69 12.82 17.96
C ASN A 95 -5.83 11.30 18.09
N GLN A 96 -5.74 10.53 16.99
CA GLN A 96 -5.78 9.08 17.07
C GLN A 96 -4.47 8.55 17.66
N SER A 97 -4.60 7.59 18.59
CA SER A 97 -3.49 7.03 19.35
C SER A 97 -2.36 6.49 18.46
N PHE A 98 -2.71 5.96 17.29
CA PHE A 98 -1.78 5.46 16.29
C PHE A 98 -0.83 6.55 15.75
N TYR A 99 -1.34 7.75 15.44
CA TYR A 99 -0.53 8.80 14.81
C TYR A 99 0.07 9.81 15.81
N ARG A 100 -0.43 9.83 17.05
CA ARG A 100 -0.15 10.89 18.04
C ARG A 100 1.34 11.09 18.38
N LYS A 101 2.17 10.04 18.36
CA LYS A 101 3.59 10.13 18.78
C LYS A 101 4.50 10.80 17.74
N HIS A 102 4.17 10.72 16.45
CA HIS A 102 5.05 11.17 15.36
C HIS A 102 4.35 12.06 14.33
N PHE A 103 3.15 12.55 14.64
CA PHE A 103 2.27 13.22 13.69
C PHE A 103 2.94 14.36 12.93
N ASP A 104 3.57 15.31 13.62
CA ASP A 104 4.07 16.54 12.98
C ASP A 104 5.29 16.26 12.07
N THR A 105 6.16 15.30 12.45
CA THR A 105 7.29 14.88 11.61
C THR A 105 6.82 14.09 10.39
N GLU A 106 5.85 13.19 10.58
CA GLU A 106 5.27 12.40 9.50
C GLU A 106 4.42 13.24 8.55
N GLU A 107 3.73 14.27 9.06
CA GLU A 107 2.96 15.23 8.26
C GLU A 107 3.85 15.90 7.21
N ASN A 108 4.97 16.49 7.63
CA ASN A 108 5.88 17.17 6.71
C ASN A 108 6.43 16.20 5.65
N ARG A 109 6.88 15.01 6.07
CA ARG A 109 7.45 13.98 5.18
C ARG A 109 6.42 13.51 4.15
N VAL A 110 5.23 13.14 4.60
CA VAL A 110 4.16 12.63 3.73
C VAL A 110 3.68 13.71 2.76
N ASN A 111 3.48 14.94 3.23
CA ASN A 111 3.10 16.05 2.36
C ASN A 111 4.16 16.33 1.28
N GLN A 112 5.46 16.22 1.61
CA GLN A 112 6.54 16.34 0.62
C GLN A 112 6.49 15.22 -0.43
N LEU A 113 6.21 13.98 -0.03
CA LEU A 113 6.03 12.87 -0.98
C LEU A 113 4.86 13.13 -1.93
N PHE A 114 3.72 13.60 -1.43
CA PHE A 114 2.61 14.00 -2.30
C PHE A 114 2.99 15.13 -3.26
N ALA A 115 3.71 16.15 -2.79
CA ALA A 115 4.15 17.27 -3.62
C ALA A 115 5.13 16.84 -4.72
N GLN A 116 5.98 15.84 -4.45
CA GLN A 116 6.99 15.35 -5.39
C GLN A 116 6.50 14.22 -6.29
N ALA A 117 5.34 13.61 -6.00
CA ALA A 117 4.85 12.40 -6.65
C ALA A 117 4.91 12.47 -8.19
N LYS A 118 4.43 13.57 -8.78
CA LYS A 118 4.45 13.79 -10.24
C LYS A 118 5.87 13.78 -10.80
N ALA A 119 6.81 14.47 -10.16
CA ALA A 119 8.22 14.52 -10.58
C ALA A 119 8.89 13.14 -10.46
N CYS A 120 8.51 12.38 -9.44
CA CYS A 120 8.96 11.00 -9.22
C CYS A 120 8.21 9.96 -10.07
N LYS A 121 7.31 10.38 -10.96
CA LYS A 121 6.47 9.51 -11.80
C LYS A 121 5.60 8.54 -10.99
N VAL A 122 5.17 8.95 -9.80
CA VAL A 122 4.15 8.27 -8.98
C VAL A 122 2.81 8.93 -9.29
N LEU A 123 1.89 8.18 -9.89
CA LEU A 123 0.58 8.69 -10.29
C LEU A 123 -0.37 8.67 -9.09
N VAL A 124 -0.70 9.87 -8.61
CA VAL A 124 -1.64 10.08 -7.50
C VAL A 124 -2.87 10.81 -8.02
N GLU A 125 -4.05 10.31 -7.68
CA GLU A 125 -5.33 10.91 -8.06
C GLU A 125 -6.20 11.10 -6.82
N LYS A 126 -6.77 12.30 -6.70
CA LYS A 126 -7.81 12.54 -5.69
C LYS A 126 -9.11 11.92 -6.19
N TRP A 127 -9.68 10.98 -5.44
CA TRP A 127 -10.91 10.28 -5.80
C TRP A 127 -11.98 10.53 -4.76
N ASN A 128 -13.08 11.17 -5.16
CA ASN A 128 -14.24 11.38 -4.31
C ASN A 128 -15.28 10.28 -4.60
N MET A 129 -15.65 9.49 -3.59
CA MET A 129 -16.64 8.41 -3.73
C MET A 129 -18.07 8.90 -4.04
N GLN A 130 -18.30 10.20 -4.19
CA GLN A 130 -19.63 10.79 -4.42
C GLN A 130 -20.23 10.56 -5.83
N HIS A 131 -19.52 9.91 -6.75
CA HIS A 131 -19.97 9.76 -8.16
C HIS A 131 -20.37 8.32 -8.55
N GLN A 132 -20.67 7.42 -7.60
CA GLN A 132 -21.05 6.03 -7.92
C GLN A 132 -22.55 5.74 -7.90
N HIS A 133 -23.42 6.75 -7.81
CA HIS A 133 -24.88 6.59 -7.84
C HIS A 133 -25.58 7.57 -8.79
N GLN A 134 -25.07 7.74 -10.01
CA GLN A 134 -25.85 8.30 -11.13
C GLN A 134 -25.81 7.35 -12.33
#